data_AF-A0A4R9ESM4-F1
#
_entry.id   AF-A0A4R9ESM4-F1
#
_cell.length_a   1.000
_cell.length_b   1.000
_cell.length_c   1.000
_cell.angle_alpha   90.00
_cell.angle_beta   90.00
_cell.angle_gamma   90.00
#
_symmetry.space_group_name_H-M   'P 1'
#
loop_
_entity.id
_entity.type
_entity.pdbx_description
1 polymer ?
#
loop_
_entity_poly.entity_id
_entity_poly.type
_entity_poly.pdbx_seq_one_letter_code
_entity_poly.pdbx_strand_id
1 'polypeptide(L)'
;MRRTDLLEMLILETGDLRPGDGTTLAELTDLRRALLDGAGGAGRLRETGTLPAMDGLLRDELDYLVGRHLATEAAPEGAVRLVRRGSPLPGDNRSAPDWAVALRPDKSFGPFLDGAGRRVWFDLFLPVERWFLVRLGAAGPVLLALPWPVGQRPDADQLTGDIPAGTVWIAAQRLAPTAPPHAWAGLRVVGGVIDVDGAAQFTPGQLAVSHNTRVTLTLDLDPGSSAGTDTGPDTGAGAEAARSVCDMPRTVVLLLDPDGPGTVGELTASLSVFGDRIDLRRQAGAAAPRYHAALRHILVPLAPTPGRIHIAGDTRAGLFTPSGAAEISHADWALPVTTGTTDSLGEGAGVG
;
A
#
# COMPACT_ATOMS: atom_id res chain seq x y z
N MET A 1 6.24 27.90 -2.98
CA MET A 1 6.88 28.19 -1.67
C MET A 1 7.99 29.22 -1.84
N ARG A 2 8.40 29.95 -0.80
CA ARG A 2 9.58 30.83 -0.86
C ARG A 2 10.86 30.01 -0.70
N ARG A 3 11.99 30.51 -1.22
CA ARG A 3 13.32 29.86 -1.11
C ARG A 3 13.65 29.48 0.34
N THR A 4 13.40 30.39 1.28
CA THR A 4 13.65 30.19 2.72
C THR A 4 12.86 29.02 3.28
N ASP A 5 11.58 28.88 2.90
CA ASP A 5 10.73 27.79 3.38
C ASP A 5 11.24 26.42 2.91
N LEU A 6 11.70 26.33 1.65
CA LEU A 6 12.26 25.10 1.08
C LEU A 6 13.59 24.71 1.74
N LEU A 7 14.44 25.71 2.03
CA LEU A 7 15.70 25.47 2.72
C LEU A 7 15.45 24.99 4.16
N GLU A 8 14.57 25.64 4.91
CA GLU A 8 14.21 25.22 6.27
C GLU A 8 13.65 23.79 6.31
N MET A 9 12.79 23.44 5.35
CA MET A 9 12.28 22.07 5.20
C MET A 9 13.41 21.06 4.99
N LEU A 10 14.33 21.29 4.04
CA LEU A 10 15.43 20.35 3.80
C LEU A 10 16.34 20.19 5.02
N ILE A 11 16.57 21.26 5.76
CA ILE A 11 17.36 21.24 6.99
C ILE A 11 16.68 20.40 8.06
N LEU A 12 15.37 20.60 8.26
CA LEU A 12 14.60 19.88 9.28
C LEU A 12 14.51 18.37 9.00
N GLU A 13 14.41 17.99 7.73
CA GLU A 13 14.22 16.60 7.31
C GLU A 13 15.53 15.83 7.09
N THR A 14 16.59 16.51 6.61
CA THR A 14 17.82 15.83 6.16
C THR A 14 19.11 16.37 6.76
N GLY A 15 19.04 17.44 7.57
CA GLY A 15 20.22 18.14 8.08
C GLY A 15 21.10 17.32 9.02
N ASP A 16 20.51 16.34 9.73
CA ASP A 16 21.21 15.43 10.63
C ASP A 16 21.43 14.02 10.05
N LEU A 17 20.96 13.77 8.82
CA LEU A 17 21.05 12.45 8.19
C LEU A 17 22.45 12.17 7.65
N ARG A 18 22.89 10.94 7.84
CA ARG A 18 24.12 10.39 7.25
C ARG A 18 23.83 9.05 6.57
N PRO A 19 24.56 8.68 5.51
CA PRO A 19 24.42 7.35 4.90
C PRO A 19 24.65 6.25 5.94
N GLY A 20 23.75 5.26 5.99
CA GLY A 20 23.91 4.03 6.76
C GLY A 20 24.53 2.90 5.93
N ASP A 21 24.44 1.68 6.44
CA ASP A 21 24.94 0.48 5.75
C ASP A 21 24.25 0.32 4.39
N GLY A 22 25.04 0.21 3.31
CA GLY A 22 24.53 0.01 1.94
C GLY A 22 24.05 1.27 1.22
N THR A 23 24.01 2.42 1.89
CA THR A 23 23.49 3.69 1.35
C THR A 23 24.64 4.66 1.05
N THR A 24 24.46 5.57 0.08
CA THR A 24 25.49 6.54 -0.32
C THR A 24 25.09 7.99 -0.07
N LEU A 25 26.07 8.90 -0.10
CA LEU A 25 25.79 10.34 -0.08
C LEU A 25 25.01 10.78 -1.33
N ALA A 26 25.25 10.16 -2.49
CA ALA A 26 24.50 10.45 -3.71
C ALA A 26 23.00 10.13 -3.55
N GLU A 27 22.68 9.03 -2.87
CA GLU A 27 21.30 8.66 -2.56
C GLU A 27 20.64 9.64 -1.58
N LEU A 28 21.39 10.17 -0.60
CA LEU A 28 20.91 11.25 0.27
C LEU A 28 20.65 12.54 -0.53
N THR A 29 21.50 12.86 -1.51
CA THR A 29 21.26 13.98 -2.44
C THR A 29 20.01 13.74 -3.29
N ASP A 30 19.76 12.52 -3.75
CA ASP A 30 18.54 12.18 -4.48
C ASP A 30 17.28 12.29 -3.62
N LEU A 31 17.34 11.88 -2.34
CA LEU A 31 16.26 12.11 -1.37
C LEU A 31 15.95 13.61 -1.23
N ARG A 32 16.99 14.46 -1.10
CA ARG A 32 16.80 15.92 -0.99
C ARG A 32 16.10 16.51 -2.22
N ARG A 33 16.41 16.01 -3.42
CA ARG A 33 15.69 16.40 -4.65
C ARG A 33 14.23 15.97 -4.61
N ALA A 34 13.96 14.73 -4.23
CA ALA A 34 12.60 14.23 -4.10
C ALA A 34 11.76 15.02 -3.07
N LEU A 35 12.37 15.44 -1.95
CA LEU A 35 11.72 16.31 -0.97
C LEU A 35 11.38 17.69 -1.52
N LEU A 36 12.23 18.25 -2.38
CA LEU A 36 11.93 19.52 -3.06
C LEU A 36 10.78 19.35 -4.06
N ASP A 37 10.78 18.27 -4.83
CA ASP A 37 9.70 17.97 -5.79
C ASP A 37 8.35 17.73 -5.08
N GLY A 38 8.39 17.17 -3.87
CA GLY A 38 7.21 16.95 -3.02
C GLY A 38 6.80 18.14 -2.14
N ALA A 39 7.55 19.24 -2.11
CA ALA A 39 7.34 20.34 -1.15
C ALA A 39 5.99 21.07 -1.30
N GLY A 40 5.36 20.98 -2.47
CA GLY A 40 3.99 21.49 -2.70
C GLY A 40 2.87 20.56 -2.19
N GLY A 41 3.19 19.33 -1.78
CA GLY A 41 2.22 18.34 -1.32
C GLY A 41 1.80 18.51 0.14
N ALA A 42 0.57 18.11 0.47
CA ALA A 42 -0.05 18.23 1.80
C ALA A 42 0.52 17.31 2.90
N GLY A 43 1.83 17.02 2.90
CA GLY A 43 2.49 16.16 3.89
C GLY A 43 3.83 16.74 4.32
N ARG A 44 3.82 17.68 5.27
CA ARG A 44 5.07 18.05 5.97
C ARG A 44 5.46 16.89 6.89
N LEU A 45 6.68 16.40 6.72
CA LEU A 45 7.20 15.21 7.41
C LEU A 45 7.57 15.45 8.89
N ARG A 46 7.83 16.71 9.28
CA ARG A 46 7.93 17.17 10.67
C ARG A 46 7.18 18.49 10.89
N GLU A 47 6.32 18.52 11.90
CA GLU A 47 5.88 19.78 12.51
C GLU A 47 7.07 20.45 13.21
N THR A 48 7.23 21.76 12.93
CA THR A 48 8.06 22.75 13.62
C THR A 48 8.95 22.23 14.75
N GLY A 49 10.22 21.95 14.42
CA GLY A 49 11.28 21.66 15.39
C GLY A 49 12.38 22.73 15.35
N THR A 50 13.21 22.77 16.38
CA THR A 50 14.44 23.59 16.38
C THR A 50 15.38 23.08 15.30
N LEU A 51 15.84 23.97 14.42
CA LEU A 51 16.78 23.61 13.35
C LEU A 51 18.08 23.04 13.97
N PRO A 52 18.56 21.87 13.51
CA PRO A 52 19.82 21.32 13.98
C PRO A 52 20.98 22.29 13.69
N ALA A 53 22.01 22.27 14.54
CA ALA A 53 23.25 22.97 14.26
C ALA A 53 23.88 22.41 12.98
N MET A 54 24.16 23.27 12.01
CA MET A 54 24.62 22.88 10.68
C MET A 54 26.03 23.39 10.40
N ASP A 55 26.80 22.56 9.71
CA ASP A 55 28.05 22.96 9.05
C ASP A 55 27.75 23.91 7.88
N GLY A 56 28.63 24.89 7.65
CA GLY A 56 28.51 25.87 6.57
C GLY A 56 28.51 25.21 5.19
N LEU A 57 29.30 24.14 5.02
CA LEU A 57 29.38 23.43 3.74
C LEU A 57 28.07 22.72 3.39
N LEU A 58 27.39 22.12 4.37
CA LEU A 58 26.08 21.50 4.18
C LEU A 58 25.03 22.56 3.84
N ARG A 59 25.09 23.74 4.46
CA ARG A 59 24.18 24.84 4.15
C ARG A 59 24.30 25.28 2.70
N ASP A 60 25.52 25.43 2.21
CA ASP A 60 25.79 25.83 0.83
C ASP A 60 25.31 24.76 -0.17
N GLU A 61 25.46 23.48 0.15
CA GLU A 61 24.94 22.36 -0.66
C GLU A 61 23.40 22.43 -0.77
N LEU A 62 22.70 22.58 0.36
CA LEU A 62 21.23 22.65 0.37
C LEU A 62 20.73 23.89 -0.37
N ASP A 63 21.35 25.05 -0.17
CA ASP A 63 20.96 26.27 -0.87
C ASP A 63 21.19 26.17 -2.39
N TYR A 64 22.26 25.48 -2.82
CA TYR A 64 22.47 25.15 -4.23
C TYR A 64 21.34 24.28 -4.79
N LEU A 65 20.92 23.23 -4.07
CA LEU A 65 19.81 22.36 -4.51
C LEU A 65 18.49 23.12 -4.62
N VAL A 66 18.16 23.97 -3.65
CA VAL A 66 16.96 24.83 -3.70
C VAL A 66 17.03 25.78 -4.90
N GLY A 67 18.17 26.43 -5.12
CA GLY A 67 18.38 27.30 -6.26
C GLY A 67 18.16 26.60 -7.60
N ARG A 68 18.63 25.36 -7.73
CA ARG A 68 18.44 24.53 -8.93
C ARG A 68 16.98 24.12 -9.13
N HIS A 69 16.28 23.73 -8.06
CA HIS A 69 14.87 23.37 -8.13
C HIS A 69 14.01 24.56 -8.55
N LEU A 70 14.23 25.74 -7.96
CA LEU A 70 13.50 26.97 -8.33
C LEU A 70 13.77 27.46 -9.76
N ALA A 71 14.89 27.05 -10.36
CA ALA A 71 15.23 27.35 -11.75
C ALA A 71 14.62 26.35 -12.77
N THR A 72 14.05 25.24 -12.30
CA THR A 72 13.41 24.22 -13.13
C THR A 72 11.90 24.45 -13.15
N GLU A 73 11.20 24.15 -14.26
CA GLU A 73 9.73 24.15 -14.24
C GLU A 73 9.24 23.18 -13.16
N ALA A 74 8.41 23.68 -12.24
CA ALA A 74 7.93 22.91 -11.11
C ALA A 74 7.10 21.72 -11.59
N ALA A 75 7.35 20.54 -11.01
CA ALA A 75 6.44 19.41 -11.16
C ALA A 75 5.02 19.82 -10.73
N PRO A 76 3.96 19.26 -11.34
CA PRO A 76 2.59 19.54 -10.93
C PRO A 76 2.42 19.28 -9.43
N GLU A 77 1.74 20.21 -8.76
CA GLU A 77 1.56 20.21 -7.30
C GLU A 77 0.93 18.89 -6.83
N GLY A 78 1.58 18.21 -5.87
CA GLY A 78 1.09 16.93 -5.32
C GLY A 78 1.53 15.66 -6.07
N ALA A 79 2.37 15.77 -7.11
CA ALA A 79 2.85 14.62 -7.89
C ALA A 79 3.86 13.71 -7.17
N VAL A 80 4.51 14.19 -6.11
CA VAL A 80 5.47 13.39 -5.33
C VAL A 80 5.11 13.49 -3.86
N ARG A 81 4.97 12.35 -3.20
CA ARG A 81 4.69 12.29 -1.76
C ARG A 81 5.73 11.39 -1.10
N LEU A 82 6.24 11.79 0.07
CA LEU A 82 7.22 11.01 0.82
C LEU A 82 6.69 10.68 2.22
N VAL A 83 7.12 9.54 2.75
CA VAL A 83 6.88 9.09 4.13
C VAL A 83 8.20 8.72 4.78
N ARG A 84 8.48 9.27 5.95
CA ARG A 84 9.63 8.87 6.78
C ARG A 84 9.24 7.66 7.63
N ARG A 85 10.02 6.58 7.52
CA ARG A 85 9.80 5.31 8.23
C ARG A 85 10.96 5.03 9.18
N GLY A 86 10.64 4.62 10.40
CA GLY A 86 11.63 4.28 11.45
C GLY A 86 11.87 2.77 11.63
N SER A 87 11.25 1.94 10.79
CA SER A 87 11.31 0.48 10.86
C SER A 87 11.86 -0.08 9.54
N PRO A 88 12.73 -1.11 9.57
CA PRO A 88 13.24 -1.73 8.35
C PRO A 88 12.13 -2.47 7.59
N LEU A 89 11.05 -2.87 8.26
CA LEU A 89 9.94 -3.60 7.67
C LEU A 89 9.13 -2.69 6.73
N PRO A 90 9.12 -2.98 5.41
CA PRO A 90 8.23 -2.28 4.47
C PRO A 90 6.77 -2.54 4.88
N GLY A 91 5.92 -1.51 4.80
CA GLY A 91 4.51 -1.65 5.18
C GLY A 91 4.23 -1.66 6.69
N ASP A 92 5.18 -1.25 7.54
CA ASP A 92 4.86 -0.88 8.93
C ASP A 92 3.96 0.36 8.93
N ASN A 93 2.67 0.08 8.85
CA ASN A 93 1.67 1.11 8.70
C ASN A 93 1.55 1.95 9.98
N ARG A 94 1.99 1.50 11.16
CA ARG A 94 1.72 2.19 12.44
C ARG A 94 2.16 3.65 12.48
N SER A 95 3.19 4.00 11.71
CA SER A 95 3.69 5.38 11.58
C SER A 95 3.41 6.01 10.22
N ALA A 96 2.86 5.24 9.26
CA ALA A 96 2.51 5.75 7.95
C ALA A 96 1.22 6.60 8.03
N PRO A 97 1.17 7.74 7.33
CA PRO A 97 -0.06 8.52 7.21
C PRO A 97 -1.14 7.70 6.49
N ASP A 98 -2.42 7.99 6.76
CA ASP A 98 -3.55 7.21 6.24
C ASP A 98 -3.53 7.05 4.71
N TRP A 99 -3.00 8.03 3.98
CA TRP A 99 -2.95 8.02 2.52
C TRP A 99 -1.90 7.05 1.94
N ALA A 100 -0.94 6.55 2.73
CA ALA A 100 0.16 5.71 2.25
C ALA A 100 -0.02 4.21 2.54
N VAL A 101 -0.93 3.85 3.44
CA VAL A 101 -1.07 2.51 4.04
C VAL A 101 -1.22 1.37 3.02
N ALA A 102 -2.00 1.60 1.97
CA ALA A 102 -2.28 0.60 0.93
C ALA A 102 -1.45 0.78 -0.34
N LEU A 103 -0.58 1.80 -0.38
CA LEU A 103 0.24 2.10 -1.55
C LEU A 103 1.58 1.36 -1.48
N ARG A 104 2.08 0.95 -2.64
CA ARG A 104 3.46 0.51 -2.80
C ARG A 104 4.35 1.74 -3.00
N PRO A 105 5.45 1.89 -2.25
CA PRO A 105 6.46 2.88 -2.58
C PRO A 105 7.03 2.61 -3.97
N ASP A 106 7.14 3.64 -4.80
CA ASP A 106 7.87 3.58 -6.07
C ASP A 106 9.37 3.46 -5.84
N LYS A 107 9.86 4.11 -4.79
CA LYS A 107 11.25 4.05 -4.36
C LYS A 107 11.35 4.21 -2.85
N SER A 108 12.20 3.41 -2.22
CA SER A 108 12.60 3.61 -0.82
C SER A 108 14.06 4.07 -0.79
N PHE A 109 14.33 5.14 -0.07
CA PHE A 109 15.69 5.63 0.19
C PHE A 109 16.15 5.18 1.58
N GLY A 110 17.43 4.82 1.70
CA GLY A 110 18.05 4.45 2.97
C GLY A 110 18.36 2.95 3.11
N PRO A 111 18.85 2.51 4.27
CA PRO A 111 18.81 3.23 5.55
C PRO A 111 19.75 4.42 5.64
N PHE A 112 19.28 5.51 6.23
CA PHE A 112 20.10 6.60 6.76
C PHE A 112 20.18 6.51 8.27
N LEU A 113 21.20 7.13 8.85
CA LEU A 113 21.33 7.31 10.29
C LEU A 113 20.93 8.75 10.66
N ASP A 114 20.02 8.92 11.61
CA ASP A 114 19.70 10.23 12.18
C ASP A 114 20.77 10.70 13.19
N GLY A 115 20.62 11.93 13.72
CA GLY A 115 21.56 12.48 14.69
C GLY A 115 21.71 11.67 16.00
N ALA A 116 20.78 10.75 16.28
CA ALA A 116 20.83 9.82 17.40
C ALA A 116 21.36 8.43 17.00
N GLY A 117 21.80 8.24 15.75
CA GLY A 117 22.30 6.98 15.21
C GLY A 117 21.20 5.96 14.90
N ARG A 118 19.93 6.37 14.85
CA ARG A 118 18.81 5.46 14.53
C ARG A 118 18.66 5.34 13.02
N ARG A 119 18.34 4.13 12.55
CA ARG A 119 18.07 3.86 11.14
C ARG A 119 16.71 4.41 10.73
N VAL A 120 16.67 5.11 9.59
CA VAL A 120 15.46 5.65 9.00
C VAL A 120 15.46 5.50 7.48
N TRP A 121 14.26 5.36 6.93
CA TRP A 121 14.00 5.21 5.50
C TRP A 121 13.02 6.28 5.05
N PHE A 122 13.01 6.58 3.75
CA PHE A 122 12.05 7.48 3.13
C PHE A 122 11.40 6.78 1.95
N ASP A 123 10.10 6.57 2.03
CA ASP A 123 9.32 5.90 0.99
C ASP A 123 8.66 6.96 0.12
N LEU A 124 8.95 6.94 -1.17
CA LEU A 124 8.43 7.84 -2.20
C LEU A 124 7.27 7.19 -2.94
N PHE A 125 6.20 7.96 -3.13
CA PHE A 125 4.98 7.56 -3.79
C PHE A 125 4.65 8.55 -4.92
N LEU A 126 4.40 8.00 -6.10
CA LEU A 126 3.94 8.70 -7.29
C LEU A 126 2.47 8.31 -7.57
N PRO A 127 1.60 9.28 -7.90
CA PRO A 127 0.27 8.97 -8.37
C PRO A 127 0.34 8.36 -9.77
N VAL A 128 -0.58 7.45 -10.08
CA VAL A 128 -0.80 6.99 -11.45
C VAL A 128 -1.61 8.06 -12.19
N GLU A 129 -1.16 8.43 -13.39
CA GLU A 129 -1.70 9.59 -14.11
C GLU A 129 -3.22 9.51 -14.33
N ARG A 130 -3.77 8.33 -14.66
CA ARG A 130 -5.22 8.13 -14.79
C ARG A 130 -5.65 6.68 -14.55
N TRP A 131 -6.78 6.53 -13.87
CA TRP A 131 -7.51 5.28 -13.70
C TRP A 131 -8.73 5.22 -14.61
N PHE A 132 -9.11 4.02 -15.06
CA PHE A 132 -10.44 3.80 -15.61
C PHE A 132 -11.43 3.61 -14.46
N LEU A 133 -12.49 4.41 -14.41
CA LEU A 133 -13.37 4.45 -13.25
C LEU A 133 -14.68 3.68 -13.48
N VAL A 134 -15.07 2.82 -12.54
CA VAL A 134 -16.44 2.28 -12.50
C VAL A 134 -17.24 3.09 -11.50
N ARG A 135 -18.36 3.69 -11.93
CA ARG A 135 -19.18 4.62 -11.14
C ARG A 135 -20.64 4.22 -11.13
N LEU A 136 -21.35 4.50 -10.03
CA LEU A 136 -22.81 4.46 -10.00
C LEU A 136 -23.35 5.69 -10.73
N GLY A 137 -23.83 5.51 -11.96
CA GLY A 137 -24.16 6.60 -12.88
C GLY A 137 -22.94 7.41 -13.34
N ALA A 138 -23.13 8.31 -14.30
CA ALA A 138 -22.01 9.05 -14.92
C ALA A 138 -21.34 10.07 -13.98
N ALA A 139 -22.05 10.56 -12.96
CA ALA A 139 -21.56 11.57 -12.01
C ALA A 139 -21.62 11.12 -10.55
N GLY A 140 -21.96 9.85 -10.29
CA GLY A 140 -22.07 9.36 -8.92
C GLY A 140 -20.76 8.81 -8.36
N PRO A 141 -20.83 8.13 -7.20
CA PRO A 141 -19.66 7.66 -6.49
C PRO A 141 -18.86 6.65 -7.33
N VAL A 142 -17.54 6.71 -7.20
CA VAL A 142 -16.64 5.71 -7.77
C VAL A 142 -16.70 4.46 -6.90
N LEU A 143 -16.89 3.32 -7.56
CA LEU A 143 -16.92 2.00 -6.95
C LEU A 143 -15.55 1.32 -7.12
N LEU A 144 -14.95 1.47 -8.31
CA LEU A 144 -13.66 0.90 -8.68
C LEU A 144 -12.79 1.89 -9.45
N ALA A 145 -11.48 1.77 -9.30
CA ALA A 145 -10.48 2.29 -10.21
C ALA A 145 -9.66 1.10 -10.77
N LEU A 146 -9.70 0.93 -12.09
CA LEU A 146 -9.11 -0.19 -12.83
C LEU A 146 -7.87 0.26 -13.62
N PRO A 147 -6.88 -0.64 -13.81
CA PRO A 147 -5.63 -0.33 -14.52
C PRO A 147 -5.80 -0.33 -16.06
N TRP A 148 -6.99 0.02 -16.57
CA TRP A 148 -7.23 0.09 -18.01
C TRP A 148 -6.63 1.35 -18.63
N PRO A 149 -6.00 1.25 -19.82
CA PRO A 149 -5.56 2.41 -20.57
C PRO A 149 -6.74 3.32 -20.91
N VAL A 150 -6.63 4.60 -20.54
CA VAL A 150 -7.66 5.60 -20.86
C VAL A 150 -7.77 5.75 -22.38
N GLY A 151 -8.97 5.59 -22.92
CA GLY A 151 -9.25 5.70 -24.35
C GLY A 151 -9.31 4.36 -25.09
N GLN A 152 -8.92 3.25 -24.45
CA GLN A 152 -9.31 1.93 -24.92
C GLN A 152 -10.73 1.62 -24.43
N ARG A 153 -11.60 1.28 -25.37
CA ARG A 153 -12.96 0.82 -25.08
C ARG A 153 -12.91 -0.71 -25.08
N PRO A 154 -13.37 -1.39 -24.02
CA PRO A 154 -13.80 -2.77 -24.14
C PRO A 154 -14.87 -2.86 -25.24
N ASP A 155 -14.98 -4.01 -25.91
CA ASP A 155 -15.89 -4.14 -27.03
C ASP A 155 -17.30 -3.69 -26.64
N ALA A 156 -17.86 -2.75 -27.42
CA ALA A 156 -19.03 -1.94 -27.07
C ALA A 156 -20.26 -2.73 -26.65
N ASP A 157 -20.35 -3.95 -27.15
CA ASP A 157 -21.50 -4.85 -27.05
C ASP A 157 -21.32 -5.90 -25.95
N GLN A 158 -20.14 -5.95 -25.29
CA GLN A 158 -19.87 -6.85 -24.18
C GLN A 158 -19.79 -6.07 -22.87
N LEU A 159 -20.64 -6.47 -21.92
CA LEU A 159 -20.57 -6.03 -20.52
C LEU A 159 -19.48 -6.77 -19.73
N THR A 160 -18.63 -7.51 -20.44
CA THR A 160 -17.49 -8.27 -19.92
C THR A 160 -16.20 -7.69 -20.51
N GLY A 161 -15.12 -7.66 -19.74
CA GLY A 161 -13.82 -7.20 -20.22
C GLY A 161 -12.64 -7.73 -19.41
N ASP A 162 -11.49 -7.88 -20.08
CA ASP A 162 -10.25 -8.34 -19.46
C ASP A 162 -9.58 -7.22 -18.69
N ILE A 163 -9.28 -7.41 -17.42
CA ILE A 163 -8.52 -6.50 -16.58
C ILE A 163 -7.03 -6.78 -16.80
N PRO A 164 -6.21 -5.80 -17.23
CA PRO A 164 -4.77 -5.98 -17.39
C PRO A 164 -4.06 -6.05 -16.03
N ALA A 165 -2.78 -6.44 -16.06
CA ALA A 165 -1.90 -6.36 -14.90
C ALA A 165 -1.83 -4.91 -14.36
N GLY A 166 -1.74 -4.78 -13.04
CA GLY A 166 -1.70 -3.49 -12.35
C GLY A 166 -2.37 -3.56 -10.99
N THR A 167 -2.98 -2.46 -10.56
CA THR A 167 -3.73 -2.39 -9.30
C THR A 167 -5.21 -2.20 -9.56
N VAL A 168 -6.05 -3.02 -8.92
CA VAL A 168 -7.50 -2.80 -8.83
C VAL A 168 -7.79 -2.14 -7.49
N TRP A 169 -8.27 -0.91 -7.54
CA TRP A 169 -8.69 -0.14 -6.38
C TRP A 169 -10.19 -0.27 -6.17
N ILE A 170 -10.58 -0.68 -4.97
CA ILE A 170 -11.98 -0.89 -4.58
C ILE A 170 -12.33 0.12 -3.50
N ALA A 171 -13.42 0.86 -3.67
CA ALA A 171 -13.92 1.73 -2.62
C ALA A 171 -14.22 0.88 -1.37
N ALA A 172 -13.54 1.17 -0.26
CA ALA A 172 -13.50 0.30 0.92
C ALA A 172 -14.90 0.05 1.51
N GLN A 173 -15.80 1.04 1.42
CA GLN A 173 -17.20 0.92 1.85
C GLN A 173 -18.01 -0.11 1.05
N ARG A 174 -17.55 -0.49 -0.15
CA ARG A 174 -18.13 -1.60 -0.91
C ARG A 174 -17.79 -2.96 -0.32
N LEU A 175 -16.72 -3.08 0.46
CA LEU A 175 -16.37 -4.35 1.11
C LEU A 175 -16.80 -4.36 2.58
N ALA A 176 -16.67 -3.22 3.27
CA ALA A 176 -17.05 -3.05 4.66
C ALA A 176 -17.71 -1.67 4.87
N PRO A 177 -19.04 -1.59 5.13
CA PRO A 177 -19.75 -0.32 5.23
C PRO A 177 -19.22 0.66 6.29
N THR A 178 -18.53 0.15 7.31
CA THR A 178 -17.93 0.95 8.39
C THR A 178 -16.55 1.52 8.04
N ALA A 179 -16.04 1.28 6.83
CA ALA A 179 -14.80 1.89 6.35
C ALA A 179 -14.97 3.41 6.18
N PRO A 180 -13.89 4.20 6.34
CA PRO A 180 -13.97 5.66 6.19
C PRO A 180 -14.43 6.07 4.77
N PRO A 181 -15.08 7.23 4.63
CA PRO A 181 -15.36 7.78 3.30
C PRO A 181 -14.06 8.06 2.56
N HIS A 182 -14.09 7.97 1.22
CA HIS A 182 -12.90 8.14 0.37
C HIS A 182 -11.75 7.17 0.69
N ALA A 183 -12.06 6.04 1.31
CA ALA A 183 -11.10 5.00 1.60
C ALA A 183 -11.10 3.94 0.49
N TRP A 184 -9.91 3.39 0.22
CA TRP A 184 -9.65 2.48 -0.89
C TRP A 184 -8.84 1.28 -0.42
N ALA A 185 -9.25 0.09 -0.83
CA ALA A 185 -8.46 -1.13 -0.74
C ALA A 185 -7.86 -1.43 -2.12
N GLY A 186 -6.54 -1.60 -2.18
CA GLY A 186 -5.82 -1.89 -3.41
C GLY A 186 -5.44 -3.36 -3.48
N LEU A 187 -5.69 -4.00 -4.62
CA LEU A 187 -5.24 -5.35 -4.93
C LEU A 187 -4.36 -5.32 -6.16
N ARG A 188 -3.12 -5.80 -6.03
CA ARG A 188 -2.24 -6.00 -7.17
C ARG A 188 -2.66 -7.26 -7.93
N VAL A 189 -2.76 -7.16 -9.25
CA VAL A 189 -3.23 -8.22 -10.13
C VAL A 189 -2.25 -8.44 -11.28
N VAL A 190 -2.11 -9.70 -11.71
CA VAL A 190 -1.51 -10.03 -13.01
C VAL A 190 -2.53 -9.95 -14.14
N GLY A 191 -3.82 -9.97 -13.81
CA GLY A 191 -4.94 -9.77 -14.71
C GLY A 191 -6.27 -10.14 -14.05
N GLY A 192 -7.33 -10.23 -14.85
CA GLY A 192 -8.63 -10.69 -14.40
C GLY A 192 -9.72 -10.41 -15.43
N VAL A 193 -10.97 -10.55 -15.00
CA VAL A 193 -12.16 -10.29 -15.80
C VAL A 193 -13.15 -9.50 -14.95
N ILE A 194 -13.72 -8.45 -15.53
CA ILE A 194 -14.93 -7.80 -15.04
C ILE A 194 -16.11 -8.29 -15.87
N ASP A 195 -17.20 -8.66 -15.21
CA ASP A 195 -18.47 -9.00 -15.83
C ASP A 195 -19.59 -8.18 -15.18
N VAL A 196 -20.41 -7.55 -16.01
CA VAL A 196 -21.46 -6.64 -15.58
C VAL A 196 -22.82 -7.15 -16.03
N ASP A 197 -23.65 -7.53 -15.07
CA ASP A 197 -25.01 -7.98 -15.29
C ASP A 197 -25.99 -6.85 -14.93
N GLY A 198 -26.52 -6.17 -15.95
CA GLY A 198 -27.45 -5.06 -15.80
C GLY A 198 -27.19 -3.91 -16.77
N ALA A 199 -27.80 -2.75 -16.48
CA ALA A 199 -27.69 -1.58 -17.35
C ALA A 199 -26.41 -0.80 -17.04
N ALA A 200 -25.48 -0.77 -18.01
CA ALA A 200 -24.25 0.00 -17.92
C ALA A 200 -23.90 0.71 -19.24
N GLN A 201 -23.13 1.78 -19.13
CA GLN A 201 -22.69 2.59 -20.26
C GLN A 201 -21.18 2.86 -20.18
N PHE A 202 -20.46 2.41 -21.21
CA PHE A 202 -19.06 2.76 -21.41
C PHE A 202 -18.95 4.17 -22.00
N THR A 203 -18.07 4.99 -21.41
CA THR A 203 -17.62 6.28 -21.96
C THR A 203 -16.09 6.37 -21.82
N PRO A 204 -15.39 7.26 -22.55
CA PRO A 204 -13.95 7.35 -22.45
C PRO A 204 -13.47 7.55 -21.00
N GLY A 205 -12.74 6.56 -20.49
CA GLY A 205 -12.18 6.58 -19.12
C GLY A 205 -13.12 6.14 -18.00
N GLN A 206 -14.36 5.74 -18.29
CA GLN A 206 -15.27 5.25 -17.24
C GLN A 206 -16.37 4.30 -17.73
N LEU A 207 -16.83 3.45 -16.81
CA LEU A 207 -18.05 2.64 -16.92
C LEU A 207 -19.08 3.15 -15.90
N ALA A 208 -20.18 3.69 -16.40
CA ALA A 208 -21.31 4.09 -15.57
C ALA A 208 -22.28 2.91 -15.43
N VAL A 209 -22.42 2.35 -14.23
CA VAL A 209 -23.39 1.29 -13.91
C VAL A 209 -24.64 1.89 -13.27
N SER A 210 -25.79 1.27 -13.50
CA SER A 210 -27.06 1.69 -12.90
C SER A 210 -27.29 1.01 -11.55
N HIS A 211 -28.25 1.49 -10.78
CA HIS A 211 -28.81 0.74 -9.65
C HIS A 211 -29.26 -0.66 -10.07
N ASN A 212 -29.22 -1.63 -9.16
CA ASN A 212 -29.50 -3.04 -9.37
C ASN A 212 -28.59 -3.74 -10.42
N THR A 213 -27.48 -3.12 -10.81
CA THR A 213 -26.46 -3.77 -11.64
C THR A 213 -25.56 -4.60 -10.75
N ARG A 214 -25.14 -5.78 -11.22
CA ARG A 214 -24.19 -6.63 -10.53
C ARG A 214 -22.84 -6.57 -11.24
N VAL A 215 -21.78 -6.22 -10.52
CA VAL A 215 -20.42 -6.20 -11.06
C VAL A 215 -19.62 -7.34 -10.44
N THR A 216 -19.24 -8.33 -11.23
CA THR A 216 -18.41 -9.46 -10.80
C THR A 216 -16.99 -9.23 -11.26
N LEU A 217 -16.03 -9.27 -10.34
CA LEU A 217 -14.60 -9.27 -10.64
C LEU A 217 -14.05 -10.66 -10.35
N THR A 218 -13.41 -11.27 -11.34
CA THR A 218 -12.57 -12.46 -11.14
C THR A 218 -11.13 -12.03 -11.36
N LEU A 219 -10.35 -11.97 -10.28
CA LEU A 219 -9.01 -11.39 -10.31
C LEU A 219 -7.95 -12.46 -10.08
N ASP A 220 -6.90 -12.43 -10.90
CA ASP A 220 -5.67 -13.17 -10.69
C ASP A 220 -4.68 -12.26 -9.97
N LEU A 221 -4.41 -12.57 -8.71
CA LEU A 221 -3.66 -11.75 -7.78
C LEU A 221 -2.15 -11.89 -8.01
N ASP A 222 -1.43 -10.77 -7.93
CA ASP A 222 0.03 -10.72 -8.00
C ASP A 222 0.61 -10.55 -6.59
N PRO A 223 0.92 -11.65 -5.87
CA PRO A 223 1.51 -11.57 -4.53
C PRO A 223 2.88 -10.86 -4.52
N GLY A 224 3.43 -10.54 -5.70
CA GLY A 224 4.77 -10.05 -5.87
C GLY A 224 5.81 -11.09 -5.49
N SER A 225 7.08 -10.73 -5.64
CA SER A 225 8.13 -11.35 -4.85
C SER A 225 8.07 -10.74 -3.46
N SER A 226 7.81 -11.53 -2.43
CA SER A 226 7.94 -11.16 -1.01
C SER A 226 9.38 -10.82 -0.60
N ALA A 227 10.25 -10.51 -1.56
CA ALA A 227 11.66 -10.20 -1.38
C ALA A 227 11.82 -8.71 -1.06
N GLY A 228 11.47 -8.34 0.16
CA GLY A 228 12.33 -7.39 0.84
C GLY A 228 13.71 -8.04 0.90
N THR A 229 14.74 -7.35 0.42
CA THR A 229 16.13 -7.83 0.46
C THR A 229 16.65 -8.04 1.88
N ASP A 230 15.90 -7.58 2.88
CA ASP A 230 16.08 -7.89 4.30
C ASP A 230 15.15 -9.04 4.70
N THR A 231 15.38 -10.24 4.15
CA THR A 231 14.95 -11.45 4.84
C THR A 231 15.64 -11.43 6.20
N GLY A 232 14.90 -11.72 7.28
CA GLY A 232 15.50 -11.87 8.60
C GLY A 232 16.71 -12.81 8.57
N PRO A 233 17.56 -12.82 9.59
CA PRO A 233 18.80 -13.57 9.52
C PRO A 233 18.53 -15.07 9.28
N ASP A 234 19.22 -15.69 8.31
CA ASP A 234 19.03 -17.11 7.99
C ASP A 234 19.35 -18.05 9.19
N THR A 235 20.18 -17.55 10.11
CA THR A 235 20.62 -18.24 11.33
C THR A 235 20.66 -17.30 12.53
N GLY A 236 20.54 -17.85 13.73
CA GLY A 236 20.57 -17.06 14.97
C GLY A 236 19.21 -16.49 15.36
N ALA A 237 19.21 -15.52 16.26
CA ALA A 237 17.98 -14.96 16.83
C ALA A 237 17.11 -14.30 15.75
N GLY A 238 15.84 -14.71 15.67
CA GLY A 238 14.87 -14.17 14.70
C GLY A 238 14.82 -14.92 13.37
N ALA A 239 15.59 -16.01 13.21
CA ALA A 239 15.58 -16.82 11.99
C ALA A 239 14.21 -17.48 11.70
N GLU A 240 13.33 -17.58 12.68
CA GLU A 240 11.96 -18.09 12.51
C GLU A 240 11.15 -17.20 11.57
N ALA A 241 11.38 -15.88 11.61
CA ALA A 241 10.69 -14.94 10.75
C ALA A 241 11.07 -15.16 9.27
N ALA A 242 12.35 -15.40 8.99
CA ALA A 242 12.82 -15.72 7.64
C ALA A 242 12.30 -17.07 7.11
N ARG A 243 11.95 -17.99 8.00
CA ARG A 243 11.37 -19.31 7.66
C ARG A 243 9.85 -19.31 7.63
N SER A 244 9.22 -18.21 8.01
CA SER A 244 7.76 -18.10 7.96
C SER A 244 7.34 -17.84 6.51
N VAL A 245 6.42 -18.65 6.01
CA VAL A 245 5.94 -18.57 4.63
C VAL A 245 4.46 -18.29 4.66
N CYS A 246 4.03 -17.19 4.05
CA CYS A 246 2.63 -16.87 3.86
C CYS A 246 2.29 -17.03 2.37
N ASP A 247 1.55 -18.08 2.05
CA ASP A 247 0.99 -18.28 0.72
C ASP A 247 -0.34 -17.52 0.65
N MET A 248 -0.30 -16.33 0.10
CA MET A 248 -1.48 -15.47 -0.09
C MET A 248 -2.44 -16.04 -1.15
N PRO A 249 -3.72 -15.62 -1.16
CA PRO A 249 -4.65 -16.00 -2.21
C PRO A 249 -4.11 -15.63 -3.59
N ARG A 250 -4.20 -16.57 -4.55
CA ARG A 250 -3.79 -16.34 -5.95
C ARG A 250 -4.93 -15.84 -6.82
N THR A 251 -6.16 -16.10 -6.42
CA THR A 251 -7.36 -15.69 -7.16
C THR A 251 -8.41 -15.24 -6.18
N VAL A 252 -9.22 -14.27 -6.57
CA VAL A 252 -10.39 -13.84 -5.79
C VAL A 252 -11.55 -13.50 -6.71
N VAL A 253 -12.75 -13.88 -6.29
CA VAL A 253 -14.00 -13.41 -6.91
C VAL A 253 -14.63 -12.37 -5.99
N LEU A 254 -14.89 -11.17 -6.51
CA LEU A 254 -15.57 -10.10 -5.78
C LEU A 254 -16.88 -9.80 -6.49
N LEU A 255 -17.97 -9.80 -5.75
CA LEU A 255 -19.27 -9.39 -6.24
C LEU A 255 -19.58 -8.02 -5.66
N LEU A 256 -19.61 -7.00 -6.50
CA LEU A 256 -19.93 -5.64 -6.08
C LEU A 256 -21.38 -5.32 -6.43
N ASP A 257 -22.08 -4.83 -5.41
CA ASP A 257 -23.41 -4.27 -5.51
C ASP A 257 -23.30 -2.74 -5.40
N PRO A 258 -23.68 -1.96 -6.43
CA PRO A 258 -23.72 -0.51 -6.35
C PRO A 258 -24.61 0.01 -5.21
N ASP A 259 -25.63 -0.76 -4.81
CA ASP A 259 -26.62 -0.40 -3.81
C ASP A 259 -26.26 -0.86 -2.39
N GLY A 260 -25.26 -1.72 -2.24
CA GLY A 260 -24.93 -2.35 -0.96
C GLY A 260 -23.46 -2.71 -0.76
N PRO A 261 -23.14 -3.41 0.35
CA PRO A 261 -21.86 -4.07 0.48
C PRO A 261 -21.81 -5.24 -0.51
N GLY A 262 -20.72 -5.31 -1.26
CA GLY A 262 -20.35 -6.46 -2.03
C GLY A 262 -19.97 -7.66 -1.17
N THR A 263 -19.76 -8.80 -1.83
CA THR A 263 -19.33 -10.05 -1.21
C THR A 263 -17.98 -10.49 -1.76
N VAL A 264 -17.22 -11.17 -0.90
CA VAL A 264 -15.98 -11.84 -1.29
C VAL A 264 -16.28 -13.32 -1.40
N GLY A 265 -15.95 -13.89 -2.56
CA GLY A 265 -16.14 -15.29 -2.88
C GLY A 265 -15.22 -16.22 -2.09
N GLU A 266 -15.19 -17.48 -2.49
CA GLU A 266 -14.28 -18.46 -1.90
C GLU A 266 -12.83 -18.13 -2.23
N LEU A 267 -11.95 -18.39 -1.27
CA LEU A 267 -10.51 -18.24 -1.46
C LEU A 267 -9.74 -19.17 -0.51
N THR A 268 -8.50 -19.45 -0.87
CA THR A 268 -7.58 -20.29 -0.08
C THR A 268 -6.26 -19.57 0.12
N ALA A 269 -5.67 -19.73 1.30
CA ALA A 269 -4.34 -19.27 1.65
C ALA A 269 -3.68 -20.28 2.60
N SER A 270 -2.40 -20.12 2.90
CA SER A 270 -1.76 -20.86 3.99
C SER A 270 -0.67 -20.07 4.68
N LEU A 271 -0.45 -20.37 5.96
CA LEU A 271 0.63 -19.80 6.75
C LEU A 271 1.46 -20.95 7.34
N SER A 272 2.75 -20.95 7.03
CA SER A 272 3.74 -21.77 7.70
C SER A 272 4.51 -20.91 8.69
N VAL A 273 4.42 -21.22 9.98
CA VAL A 273 5.05 -20.43 11.06
C VAL A 273 5.44 -21.38 12.19
N PHE A 274 6.61 -21.14 12.81
CA PHE A 274 7.14 -22.00 13.88
C PHE A 274 7.23 -23.51 13.55
N GLY A 275 7.39 -23.83 12.26
CA GLY A 275 7.45 -25.22 11.78
C GLY A 275 6.09 -25.91 11.63
N ASP A 276 4.99 -25.23 11.93
CA ASP A 276 3.62 -25.71 11.70
C ASP A 276 3.03 -25.03 10.46
N ARG A 277 2.07 -25.70 9.81
CA ARG A 277 1.36 -25.19 8.62
C ARG A 277 -0.13 -25.15 8.89
N ILE A 278 -0.72 -23.98 8.62
CA ILE A 278 -2.14 -23.72 8.78
C ILE A 278 -2.70 -23.42 7.39
N ASP A 279 -3.64 -24.22 6.93
CA ASP A 279 -4.40 -23.93 5.73
C ASP A 279 -5.60 -23.04 6.10
N LEU A 280 -5.86 -22.02 5.30
CA LEU A 280 -6.88 -21.01 5.52
C LEU A 280 -7.88 -21.05 4.38
N ARG A 281 -9.17 -21.12 4.70
CA ARG A 281 -10.23 -21.22 3.68
C ARG A 281 -11.39 -20.29 3.96
N ARG A 282 -11.82 -19.57 2.93
CA ARG A 282 -13.14 -18.91 2.93
C ARG A 282 -14.14 -19.79 2.19
N GLN A 283 -15.28 -20.04 2.80
CA GLN A 283 -16.39 -20.78 2.19
C GLN A 283 -17.48 -19.81 1.70
N ALA A 284 -18.31 -20.24 0.77
CA ALA A 284 -19.53 -19.53 0.40
C ALA A 284 -20.38 -19.25 1.66
N GLY A 285 -20.92 -18.03 1.75
CA GLY A 285 -21.76 -17.61 2.89
C GLY A 285 -21.01 -17.32 4.20
N ALA A 286 -19.67 -17.35 4.25
CA ALA A 286 -18.95 -16.94 5.45
C ALA A 286 -19.19 -15.45 5.78
N ALA A 287 -18.87 -15.06 7.02
CA ALA A 287 -19.13 -13.72 7.55
C ALA A 287 -18.59 -12.59 6.65
N ALA A 288 -19.34 -11.50 6.58
CA ALA A 288 -18.99 -10.34 5.75
C ALA A 288 -17.64 -9.72 6.18
N PRO A 289 -16.88 -9.12 5.25
CA PRO A 289 -15.68 -8.37 5.60
C PRO A 289 -15.98 -7.23 6.58
N ARG A 290 -15.02 -6.92 7.46
CA ARG A 290 -15.15 -5.85 8.47
C ARG A 290 -13.97 -4.90 8.43
N TYR A 291 -14.22 -3.60 8.59
CA TYR A 291 -13.13 -2.65 8.74
C TYR A 291 -12.60 -2.65 10.18
N HIS A 292 -11.29 -2.75 10.35
CA HIS A 292 -10.62 -2.70 11.65
C HIS A 292 -9.79 -1.42 11.78
N ALA A 293 -10.35 -0.40 12.45
CA ALA A 293 -9.79 0.95 12.49
C ALA A 293 -8.34 1.04 12.99
N ALA A 294 -7.97 0.28 14.03
CA ALA A 294 -6.60 0.33 14.56
C ALA A 294 -5.55 -0.29 13.61
N LEU A 295 -5.98 -1.23 12.76
CA LEU A 295 -5.11 -1.79 11.73
C LEU A 295 -5.17 -0.95 10.45
N ARG A 296 -6.28 -0.23 10.22
CA ARG A 296 -6.66 0.37 8.93
C ARG A 296 -6.69 -0.67 7.81
N HIS A 297 -7.34 -1.79 8.10
CA HIS A 297 -7.52 -2.89 7.15
C HIS A 297 -8.98 -3.29 7.06
N ILE A 298 -9.39 -3.79 5.90
CA ILE A 298 -10.58 -4.64 5.78
C ILE A 298 -10.15 -6.07 6.05
N LEU A 299 -10.78 -6.70 7.03
CA LEU A 299 -10.53 -8.09 7.41
C LEU A 299 -11.58 -8.98 6.76
N VAL A 300 -11.13 -9.83 5.83
CA VAL A 300 -11.95 -10.86 5.16
C VAL A 300 -11.78 -12.17 5.93
N PRO A 301 -12.82 -12.65 6.64
CA PRO A 301 -12.68 -13.82 7.52
C PRO A 301 -12.35 -15.11 6.78
N LEU A 302 -11.38 -15.87 7.32
CA LEU A 302 -10.98 -17.20 6.88
C LEU A 302 -11.12 -18.21 8.02
N ALA A 303 -11.43 -19.46 7.68
CA ALA A 303 -11.43 -20.56 8.62
C ALA A 303 -10.06 -21.27 8.60
N PRO A 304 -9.32 -21.30 9.73
CA PRO A 304 -8.05 -22.01 9.82
C PRO A 304 -8.24 -23.52 10.04
N THR A 305 -7.39 -24.32 9.41
CA THR A 305 -7.28 -25.77 9.61
C THR A 305 -5.80 -26.16 9.67
N PRO A 306 -5.31 -26.69 10.82
CA PRO A 306 -6.01 -26.83 12.09
C PRO A 306 -6.38 -25.47 12.71
N GLY A 307 -7.36 -25.45 13.62
CA GLY A 307 -7.77 -24.25 14.35
C GLY A 307 -6.82 -23.80 15.45
N ARG A 308 -5.57 -24.30 15.46
CA ARG A 308 -4.56 -24.05 16.49
C ARG A 308 -3.16 -24.05 15.86
N ILE A 309 -2.25 -23.33 16.48
CA ILE A 309 -0.83 -23.28 16.11
C ILE A 309 -0.04 -24.11 17.11
N HIS A 310 0.81 -25.02 16.64
CA HIS A 310 1.81 -25.69 17.46
C HIS A 310 3.17 -25.05 17.19
N ILE A 311 3.93 -24.79 18.25
CA ILE A 311 5.32 -24.38 18.13
C ILE A 311 6.15 -25.67 18.05
N ALA A 312 6.28 -26.19 16.83
CA ALA A 312 6.90 -27.47 16.53
C ALA A 312 8.43 -27.37 16.33
N GLY A 313 8.95 -26.16 16.08
CA GLY A 313 10.34 -25.90 15.70
C GLY A 313 11.26 -25.38 16.80
N ASP A 314 12.55 -25.34 16.44
CA ASP A 314 13.65 -24.78 17.23
C ASP A 314 13.64 -23.24 17.17
N THR A 315 12.99 -22.61 18.14
CA THR A 315 12.97 -21.15 18.29
C THR A 315 14.34 -20.65 18.74
N ARG A 316 15.03 -19.91 17.88
CA ARG A 316 16.38 -19.35 18.04
C ARG A 316 16.43 -18.00 18.73
N ALA A 317 15.28 -17.45 19.11
CA ALA A 317 15.22 -16.21 19.87
C ALA A 317 15.95 -16.36 21.22
N GLY A 318 16.97 -15.52 21.44
CA GLY A 318 17.78 -15.55 22.67
C GLY A 318 17.15 -14.88 23.89
N LEU A 319 16.05 -14.13 23.70
CA LEU A 319 15.36 -13.39 24.77
C LEU A 319 14.10 -14.10 25.28
N PHE A 320 13.45 -14.88 24.42
CA PHE A 320 12.20 -15.57 24.74
C PHE A 320 12.02 -16.77 23.80
N THR A 321 11.71 -17.93 24.37
CA THR A 321 11.59 -19.22 23.67
C THR A 321 10.15 -19.70 23.81
N PRO A 322 9.24 -19.28 22.91
CA PRO A 322 7.84 -19.73 22.99
C PRO A 322 7.77 -21.25 22.77
N SER A 323 6.84 -21.92 23.44
CA SER A 323 6.63 -23.36 23.28
C SER A 323 5.17 -23.75 23.52
N GLY A 324 4.78 -24.96 23.10
CA GLY A 324 3.43 -25.50 23.28
C GLY A 324 2.52 -25.23 22.08
N ALA A 325 1.22 -25.06 22.37
CA ALA A 325 0.19 -24.84 21.35
C ALA A 325 -0.83 -23.81 21.83
N ALA A 326 -1.44 -23.08 20.89
CA ALA A 326 -2.48 -22.10 21.16
C ALA A 326 -3.60 -22.18 20.11
N GLU A 327 -4.84 -22.01 20.55
CA GLU A 327 -6.00 -21.90 19.66
C GLU A 327 -5.95 -20.59 18.86
N ILE A 328 -6.37 -20.65 17.59
CA ILE A 328 -6.47 -19.49 16.72
C ILE A 328 -7.83 -18.83 16.97
N SER A 329 -7.83 -17.63 17.55
CA SER A 329 -9.06 -16.87 17.80
C SER A 329 -9.67 -16.33 16.52
N HIS A 330 -8.84 -15.84 15.60
CA HIS A 330 -9.25 -15.27 14.31
C HIS A 330 -8.18 -15.53 13.24
N ALA A 331 -8.62 -15.75 12.01
CA ALA A 331 -7.78 -15.68 10.81
C ALA A 331 -8.52 -14.86 9.76
N ASP A 332 -7.84 -13.87 9.20
CA ASP A 332 -8.43 -12.95 8.23
C ASP A 332 -7.40 -12.72 7.11
N TRP A 333 -7.87 -12.63 5.86
CA TRP A 333 -7.12 -11.98 4.80
C TRP A 333 -7.31 -10.48 4.96
N ALA A 334 -6.24 -9.78 5.33
CA ALA A 334 -6.27 -8.38 5.67
C ALA A 334 -5.93 -7.54 4.43
N LEU A 335 -6.82 -6.64 4.04
CA LEU A 335 -6.60 -5.72 2.93
C LEU A 335 -6.28 -4.34 3.49
N PRO A 336 -5.08 -3.78 3.27
CA PRO A 336 -4.74 -2.44 3.75
C PRO A 336 -5.65 -1.40 3.09
N VAL A 337 -5.98 -0.37 3.85
CA VAL A 337 -6.89 0.70 3.41
C VAL A 337 -6.17 2.03 3.46
N THR A 338 -6.15 2.73 2.33
CA THR A 338 -5.68 4.11 2.21
C THR A 338 -6.84 5.10 2.12
N THR A 339 -6.66 6.35 2.52
CA THR A 339 -7.63 7.44 2.32
C THR A 339 -7.12 8.47 1.32
N GLY A 340 -7.97 8.88 0.37
CA GLY A 340 -7.60 9.84 -0.67
C GLY A 340 -8.60 9.94 -1.82
N THR A 341 -8.32 10.87 -2.74
CA THR A 341 -9.04 10.96 -4.02
C THR A 341 -8.46 9.96 -5.02
N THR A 342 -9.20 9.63 -6.07
CA THR A 342 -8.72 8.75 -7.16
C THR A 342 -7.42 9.24 -7.79
N ASP A 343 -7.22 10.56 -7.85
CA ASP A 343 -6.05 11.19 -8.48
C ASP A 343 -4.79 11.08 -7.59
N SER A 344 -4.95 10.67 -6.33
CA SER A 344 -3.86 10.44 -5.39
C SER A 344 -3.47 8.95 -5.28
N LEU A 345 -4.17 8.07 -5.98
CA LEU A 345 -3.89 6.63 -5.96
C LEU A 345 -2.67 6.32 -6.83
N GLY A 346 -1.75 5.56 -6.26
CA GLY A 346 -0.59 4.97 -6.94
C GLY A 346 -0.78 3.46 -7.13
N GLU A 347 0.34 2.73 -7.24
CA GLU A 347 0.32 1.27 -7.22
C GLU A 347 -0.02 0.74 -5.83
N GLY A 348 -0.76 -0.37 -5.76
CA GLY A 348 -1.14 -1.04 -4.53
C GLY A 348 0.02 -1.83 -3.93
N ALA A 349 0.08 -1.87 -2.60
CA ALA A 349 1.18 -2.50 -1.84
C ALA A 349 1.33 -4.00 -2.14
N GLY A 350 0.26 -4.69 -2.51
CA GLY A 350 0.26 -6.11 -2.81
C GLY A 350 -1.14 -6.69 -2.86
N VAL A 351 -1.27 -7.94 -2.39
CA VAL A 351 -2.51 -8.71 -2.41
C VAL A 351 -3.22 -8.73 -1.08
N GLY A 352 -2.84 -7.89 -0.11
CA GLY A 352 -3.28 -7.97 1.28
C GLY A 352 -2.10 -8.12 2.22
#